data_AF-A0A3D0I344-F1
#
_entry.id   AF-A0A3D0I344-F1
#
_cell.length_a   1.000
_cell.length_b   1.000
_cell.length_c   1.000
_cell.angle_alpha   90.00
_cell.angle_beta   90.00
_cell.angle_gamma   90.00
#
_symmetry.space_group_name_H-M   'P 1'
#
loop_
_entity.id
_entity.type
_entity.pdbx_description
1 polymer ?
#
loop_
_entity_poly.entity_id
_entity_poly.type
_entity_poly.pdbx_seq_one_letter_code
_entity_poly.pdbx_strand_id
1 'polypeptide(L)' 'MAEQAASAERVRAMLCESARVKQELAAQASSTIARAASLLIEAFGSGGKALLFGNGGSASDAQHLAA' A
#
# COMPACT_ATOMS: atom_id res chain seq x y z
N MET A 1 28.17 12.32 17.71
CA MET A 1 28.05 12.85 16.33
C MET A 1 28.07 11.76 15.27
N ALA A 2 29.05 10.84 15.24
CA ALA A 2 29.09 9.74 14.26
C ALA A 2 27.85 8.81 14.27
N GLU A 3 27.30 8.51 15.46
CA GLU A 3 26.10 7.66 15.63
C GLU A 3 24.79 8.31 15.11
N GLN A 4 24.69 9.64 15.24
CA GLN A 4 23.58 10.41 14.68
C GLN A 4 23.67 10.48 13.15
N ALA A 5 24.87 10.65 12.59
CA ALA A 5 25.09 10.62 11.14
C ALA A 5 24.72 9.25 10.55
N ALA A 6 25.10 8.15 11.22
CA ALA A 6 24.73 6.79 10.81
C ALA A 6 23.21 6.54 10.86
N SER A 7 22.51 7.12 11.83
CA SER A 7 21.05 6.98 11.95
C SER A 7 20.31 7.83 10.90
N ALA A 8 20.78 9.05 10.63
CA ALA A 8 20.24 9.91 9.57
C ALA A 8 20.37 9.23 8.19
N GLU A 9 21.51 8.60 7.92
CA GLU A 9 21.75 7.88 6.68
C GLU A 9 20.82 6.67 6.52
N ARG A 10 20.57 5.90 7.60
CA ARG A 10 19.58 4.81 7.59
C ARG A 10 18.16 5.31 7.30
N VAL A 11 17.75 6.42 7.92
CA VAL A 11 16.43 7.03 7.65
C VAL A 11 16.31 7.43 6.19
N ARG A 12 17.34 8.11 5.65
CA ARG A 12 17.39 8.49 4.24
C ARG A 12 17.28 7.27 3.33
N ALA A 13 18.04 6.21 3.62
CA ALA A 13 17.99 4.97 2.85
C ALA A 13 16.59 4.33 2.84
N MET A 14 15.93 4.23 4.00
CA MET A 14 14.56 3.69 4.09
C MET A 14 13.54 4.52 3.29
N LEU A 15 13.65 5.85 3.34
CA LEU A 15 12.77 6.74 2.58
C LEU A 15 13.02 6.63 1.07
N CYS A 16 14.28 6.61 0.63
CA CYS A 16 14.63 6.40 -0.78
C CYS A 16 14.14 5.05 -1.30
N GLU A 17 14.29 3.99 -0.50
CA GLU A 17 13.78 2.66 -0.88
C GLU A 17 12.25 2.64 -0.98
N SER A 18 11.56 3.28 -0.04
CA SER A 18 10.11 3.42 -0.08
C SER A 18 9.63 4.19 -1.31
N ALA A 19 10.39 5.17 -1.79
CA ALA A 19 10.11 5.90 -3.02
C ALA A 19 10.35 5.03 -4.27
N ARG A 20 11.47 4.30 -4.32
CA ARG A 20 11.80 3.37 -5.40
C ARG A 20 10.69 2.33 -5.59
N VAL A 21 10.27 1.68 -4.51
CA VAL A 21 9.18 0.68 -4.54
C VAL A 21 7.88 1.28 -5.06
N LYS A 22 7.54 2.53 -4.69
CA LYS A 22 6.34 3.20 -5.22
C LYS A 22 6.44 3.51 -6.72
N GLN A 23 7.61 3.91 -7.20
CA GLN A 23 7.84 4.14 -8.63
C GLN A 23 7.68 2.84 -9.43
N GLU A 24 8.23 1.74 -8.93
CA GLU A 24 8.07 0.42 -9.56
C GLU A 24 6.63 -0.07 -9.52
N LEU A 25 5.94 0.10 -8.39
CA LEU A 25 4.53 -0.24 -8.25
C LEU A 25 3.67 0.55 -9.25
N ALA A 26 3.92 1.85 -9.42
CA ALA A 26 3.23 2.66 -10.40
C ALA A 26 3.49 2.17 -11.84
N ALA A 27 4.74 1.82 -12.17
CA ALA A 27 5.06 1.32 -13.50
C ALA A 27 4.43 -0.06 -13.80
N GLN A 28 4.36 -0.95 -12.80
CA GLN A 28 4.00 -2.36 -13.02
C GLN A 28 2.55 -2.70 -12.69
N ALA A 29 1.93 -1.99 -11.75
CA ALA A 29 0.64 -2.40 -11.17
C ALA A 29 -0.50 -1.39 -11.34
N SER A 30 -0.28 -0.22 -11.98
CA SER A 30 -1.34 0.79 -12.15
C SER A 30 -2.60 0.24 -12.81
N SER A 31 -2.47 -0.59 -13.84
CA SER A 31 -3.61 -1.22 -14.51
C SER A 31 -4.34 -2.21 -13.60
N THR A 32 -3.60 -3.00 -12.82
CA THR A 32 -4.16 -3.95 -11.84
C THR A 32 -4.91 -3.22 -10.73
N ILE A 33 -4.37 -2.12 -10.22
CA ILE A 33 -5.02 -1.29 -9.21
C ILE A 33 -6.33 -0.71 -9.75
N ALA A 34 -6.31 -0.14 -10.97
CA ALA A 34 -7.52 0.40 -11.61
C ALA A 34 -8.58 -0.69 -11.85
N ARG A 35 -8.16 -1.90 -12.24
CA ARG A 35 -9.07 -3.04 -12.40
C ARG A 35 -9.67 -3.48 -11.07
N ALA A 36 -8.87 -3.55 -10.00
CA ALA A 36 -9.36 -3.90 -8.66
C ALA A 36 -10.41 -2.90 -8.17
N ALA A 37 -10.16 -1.59 -8.35
CA ALA A 37 -11.13 -0.55 -8.03
C ALA A 37 -12.44 -0.71 -8.83
N SER A 38 -12.34 -1.00 -10.13
CA SER A 38 -13.52 -1.21 -11.00
C SER A 38 -14.37 -2.39 -10.53
N LEU A 39 -13.74 -3.51 -10.17
CA LEU A 39 -14.44 -4.69 -9.64
C LEU A 39 -15.16 -4.39 -8.31
N LEU A 40 -14.54 -3.60 -7.43
CA LEU A 40 -15.18 -3.18 -6.18
C LEU A 40 -16.40 -2.28 -6.45
N ILE A 41 -16.27 -1.32 -7.36
CA ILE A 41 -17.37 -0.42 -7.76
C ILE A 41 -18.55 -1.23 -8.30
N GLU A 42 -18.30 -2.20 -9.18
CA GLU A 42 -19.35 -3.07 -9.74
C GLU A 42 -20.00 -3.94 -8.65
N ALA A 43 -19.19 -4.54 -7.77
CA ALA A 43 -19.69 -5.36 -6.68
C ALA A 43 -20.60 -4.56 -5.75
N PHE A 44 -20.22 -3.34 -5.36
CA PHE A 44 -21.07 -2.50 -4.52
C PHE A 44 -22.30 -1.98 -5.27
N GLY A 45 -22.15 -1.58 -6.54
CA GLY A 45 -23.26 -1.10 -7.37
C GLY A 45 -24.36 -2.14 -7.62
N SER A 46 -24.01 -3.43 -7.58
CA SER A 46 -24.96 -4.56 -7.68
C SER A 46 -25.52 -5.03 -6.32
N GLY A 47 -25.28 -4.29 -5.24
CA GLY A 47 -25.72 -4.66 -3.88
C GLY A 47 -24.86 -5.73 -3.21
N GLY A 48 -23.70 -6.04 -3.78
CA GLY A 48 -22.69 -6.90 -3.20
C GLY A 48 -21.88 -6.22 -2.10
N LYS A 49 -20.89 -6.95 -1.59
CA LYS A 49 -20.01 -6.51 -0.49
C LYS A 49 -18.59 -7.05 -0.69
N ALA A 50 -17.60 -6.34 -0.16
CA ALA A 50 -16.22 -6.80 -0.09
C ALA A 50 -15.91 -7.30 1.32
N LEU A 51 -15.27 -8.46 1.43
CA LEU A 51 -14.74 -8.99 2.69
C LEU A 51 -13.22 -8.81 2.67
N LEU A 52 -12.71 -8.01 3.61
CA LEU A 52 -11.30 -7.64 3.70
C LEU A 52 -10.67 -8.33 4.91
N PHE A 53 -9.54 -8.99 4.72
CA PHE A 53 -8.83 -9.72 5.78
C PHE A 53 -7.32 -9.75 5.50
N GLY A 54 -6.54 -9.90 6.56
CA GLY A 54 -5.07 -9.92 6.52
C GLY A 54 -4.49 -10.36 7.86
N ASN A 55 -3.16 -10.51 7.90
CA ASN A 55 -2.40 -10.88 9.10
C ASN A 55 -1.44 -9.74 9.51
N GLY A 56 -1.28 -9.51 10.82
CA GLY A 56 -0.36 -8.48 11.33
C GLY A 56 -0.70 -7.08 10.80
N GLY A 57 0.28 -6.38 10.22
CA GLY A 57 0.07 -5.05 9.63
C GLY A 57 -1.03 -5.01 8.57
N SER A 58 -1.14 -6.05 7.73
CA SER A 58 -2.20 -6.12 6.71
C SER A 58 -3.61 -6.31 7.28
N ALA A 59 -3.75 -6.78 8.53
CA ALA A 59 -5.03 -6.75 9.23
C ALA A 59 -5.45 -5.31 9.56
N SER A 60 -4.47 -4.46 9.92
CA SER A 60 -4.69 -3.02 10.12
C SER A 60 -5.08 -2.31 8.82
N ASP A 61 -4.50 -2.71 7.70
CA ASP A 61 -4.88 -2.15 6.39
C ASP A 61 -6.29 -2.60 5.98
N ALA A 62 -6.65 -3.87 6.24
CA ALA A 62 -7.98 -4.40 5.97
C ALA A 62 -9.06 -3.65 6.75
N GLN A 63 -8.85 -3.39 8.05
CA GLN A 63 -9.80 -2.59 8.86
C GLN A 63 -9.83 -1.13 8.41
N HIS A 64 -8.69 -0.54 8.00
CA HIS A 64 -8.64 0.85 7.54
C HIS A 64 -9.42 1.02 6.23
N LEU A 65 -9.31 0.06 5.31
CA LEU A 65 -10.06 0.10 4.06
C LEU A 65 -11.56 -0.16 4.25
N ALA A 66 -11.94 -0.91 5.29
CA ALA A 66 -13.34 -1.21 5.61
C ALA A 66 -14.07 -0.11 6.40
N ALA A 67 -13.36 0.93 6.86
CA ALA A 67 -13.84 1.95 7.79
C ALA A 67 -14.86 2.93 7.19
#